data_AF-A0A0L8GSX4-F1
#
_entry.id   AF-A0A0L8GSX4-F1
#
_cell.length_a   1.000
_cell.length_b   1.000
_cell.length_c   1.000
_cell.angle_alpha   90.00
_cell.angle_beta   90.00
_cell.angle_gamma   90.00
#
_symmetry.space_group_name_H-M   'P 1'
#
loop_
_entity.id
_entity.type
_entity.pdbx_description
1 polymer ?
#
loop_
_entity_poly.entity_id
_entity_poly.type
_entity_poly.pdbx_seq_one_letter_code
_entity_poly.pdbx_strand_id
1 'polypeptide(L)'
;AVLVVSAHWSEQIATVMEDKSHSLYYDYYGFPDSTYNVKWQVSGAPAVAARVLQLFKAKGISCTNIHSRGLDHGVFVPLSLIWPRANVP
;
A
#
# COMPACT_ATOMS: atom_id res chain seq x y z
N ALA A 1 -4.54 11.60 3.81
CA ALA A 1 -4.09 10.25 3.50
C ALA A 1 -5.30 9.40 3.11
N VAL A 2 -5.10 8.34 2.34
CA VAL A 2 -6.14 7.39 1.93
C VAL A 2 -5.79 6.02 2.49
N LEU A 3 -6.71 5.44 3.25
CA LEU A 3 -6.59 4.05 3.68
C LEU A 3 -7.14 3.15 2.58
N VAL A 4 -6.32 2.22 2.11
CA VAL A 4 -6.68 1.28 1.04
C VAL A 4 -6.60 -0.14 1.60
N VAL A 5 -7.62 -0.95 1.33
CA VAL A 5 -7.60 -2.40 1.59
C VAL A 5 -7.53 -3.08 0.22
N SER A 6 -6.40 -3.74 -0.08
CA SER A 6 -6.19 -4.42 -1.36
C SER A 6 -6.63 -5.87 -1.29
N ALA A 7 -7.45 -6.31 -2.26
CA ALA A 7 -7.78 -7.72 -2.44
C ALA A 7 -6.60 -8.54 -3.02
N HIS A 8 -5.57 -7.87 -3.55
CA HIS A 8 -4.36 -8.50 -4.10
C HIS A 8 -3.30 -8.76 -3.02
N TRP A 9 -3.60 -8.45 -1.77
CA TRP A 9 -2.74 -8.77 -0.64
C TRP A 9 -3.48 -9.65 0.36
N SER A 10 -2.97 -10.87 0.53
CA SER A 10 -3.51 -11.85 1.48
C SER A 10 -2.41 -12.28 2.45
N GLU A 11 -2.75 -12.30 3.74
CA GLU A 11 -1.87 -12.65 4.86
C GLU A 11 -2.65 -13.46 5.90
N GLN A 12 -1.94 -14.17 6.78
CA GLN A 12 -2.56 -14.96 7.85
C GLN A 12 -3.24 -14.08 8.92
N ILE A 13 -2.76 -12.85 9.11
CA ILE A 13 -3.33 -11.83 9.99
C ILE A 13 -3.36 -10.49 9.26
N ALA A 14 -4.15 -9.53 9.77
CA ALA A 14 -4.17 -8.20 9.18
C ALA A 14 -2.80 -7.53 9.27
N THR A 15 -2.37 -6.93 8.18
CA THR A 15 -1.08 -6.21 8.08
C THR A 15 -1.32 -4.77 7.67
N VAL A 16 -0.50 -3.85 8.18
CA VAL A 16 -0.56 -2.42 7.85
C VAL A 16 0.83 -1.95 7.44
N MET A 17 0.95 -1.33 6.27
CA MET A 17 2.22 -0.71 5.86
C MET A 17 2.44 0.59 6.64
N GLU A 18 3.60 0.72 7.29
CA GLU A 18 3.96 1.89 8.09
C GLU A 18 5.15 2.68 7.49
N ASP A 19 5.51 2.39 6.23
CA ASP A 19 6.59 3.07 5.55
C ASP A 19 6.33 4.58 5.35
N LYS A 20 7.39 5.39 5.37
CA LYS A 20 7.33 6.83 5.03
C LYS A 20 7.21 7.08 3.53
N SER A 21 7.54 6.08 2.72
CA SER A 21 7.51 6.12 1.26
C SER A 21 7.29 4.70 0.76
N HIS A 22 6.51 4.54 -0.30
CA HIS A 22 6.23 3.21 -0.85
C HIS A 22 6.96 3.00 -2.18
N SER A 23 7.55 1.81 -2.34
CA SER A 23 7.92 1.28 -3.66
C SER A 23 6.67 0.73 -4.36
N LEU A 24 6.75 0.57 -5.68
CA LEU A 24 5.77 -0.22 -6.43
C LEU A 24 6.21 -1.68 -6.44
N TYR A 25 5.24 -2.58 -6.26
CA TYR A 25 5.40 -4.02 -6.40
C TYR A 25 4.66 -4.47 -7.65
N TYR A 26 5.41 -4.87 -8.68
CA TYR A 26 4.85 -5.35 -9.95
C TYR A 26 4.50 -6.84 -9.83
N ASP A 27 3.33 -7.13 -9.26
CA ASP A 27 2.80 -8.46 -8.97
C ASP A 27 1.93 -9.04 -10.11
N TYR A 28 2.23 -8.67 -11.35
CA TYR A 28 1.60 -9.16 -12.57
C TYR A 28 2.66 -9.54 -13.60
N TYR A 29 2.27 -10.38 -14.57
CA TYR A 29 3.20 -10.97 -15.54
C TYR A 29 2.58 -11.08 -16.93
N GLY A 30 3.41 -11.18 -17.97
CA GLY A 30 2.96 -11.35 -19.36
C GLY A 30 2.51 -10.06 -20.06
N PHE A 31 2.67 -8.91 -19.42
CA PHE A 31 2.41 -7.60 -20.00
C PHE A 31 3.64 -7.02 -20.71
N PRO A 32 3.48 -6.01 -21.60
CA PRO A 32 4.61 -5.33 -22.24
C PRO A 32 5.61 -4.73 -21.25
N ASP A 33 6.89 -4.71 -21.61
CA ASP A 33 7.99 -4.20 -20.76
C ASP A 33 7.75 -2.78 -20.25
N SER A 34 7.10 -1.93 -21.05
CA SER A 34 6.75 -0.55 -20.67
C SER A 34 5.91 -0.49 -19.39
N THR A 35 5.11 -1.51 -19.09
CA THR A 35 4.26 -1.56 -17.90
C THR A 35 5.06 -1.73 -16.61
N TYR A 36 6.23 -2.37 -16.64
CA TYR A 36 7.12 -2.51 -15.49
C TYR A 36 8.04 -1.29 -15.28
N ASN A 37 8.05 -0.37 -16.26
CA ASN A 37 8.81 0.87 -16.19
C ASN A 37 8.01 2.04 -15.59
N VAL A 38 6.70 1.85 -15.35
CA VAL A 38 5.84 2.86 -14.70
C VAL A 38 6.40 3.23 -13.33
N LYS A 39 6.55 4.51 -13.03
CA LYS A 39 6.98 5.01 -11.71
C LYS A 39 5.91 5.91 -11.11
N TRP A 40 5.64 5.72 -9.83
CA TRP A 40 4.72 6.55 -9.07
C TRP A 40 5.23 6.61 -7.62
N GLN A 41 5.85 7.73 -7.25
CA GLN A 41 6.52 7.90 -5.95
C GLN A 41 5.57 8.55 -4.96
N VAL A 42 4.96 7.75 -4.10
CA VAL A 42 4.01 8.22 -3.10
C VAL A 42 4.60 8.15 -1.69
N SER A 43 4.38 9.20 -0.91
CA SER A 43 4.69 9.20 0.52
C SER A 43 3.71 8.32 1.26
N GLY A 44 4.15 7.62 2.30
CA GLY A 44 3.25 6.94 3.22
C GLY A 44 2.76 7.85 4.34
N ALA A 45 1.87 7.33 5.17
CA ALA A 45 1.32 8.04 6.32
C ALA A 45 1.51 7.26 7.63
N PRO A 46 2.74 7.19 8.20
CA PRO A 46 3.02 6.35 9.38
C PRO A 46 2.14 6.66 10.59
N ALA A 47 1.78 7.93 10.81
CA ALA A 47 0.87 8.30 11.90
C ALA A 47 -0.55 7.71 11.73
N VAL A 48 -1.02 7.59 10.48
CA VAL A 48 -2.30 6.96 10.16
C VAL A 48 -2.18 5.44 10.31
N ALA A 49 -1.10 4.83 9.83
CA ALA A 49 -0.82 3.41 10.02
C ALA A 49 -0.79 3.02 11.51
N ALA A 50 -0.04 3.77 12.33
CA ALA A 50 -0.01 3.63 13.79
C ALA A 50 -1.42 3.73 14.41
N ARG A 51 -2.25 4.65 13.92
CA ARG A 51 -3.64 4.79 14.38
C ARG A 51 -4.49 3.58 14.01
N VAL A 52 -4.33 3.01 12.82
CA VAL A 52 -5.03 1.79 12.41
C VAL A 52 -4.66 0.62 13.32
N LEU A 53 -3.37 0.41 13.59
CA LEU A 53 -2.87 -0.63 14.50
C LEU A 53 -3.47 -0.49 15.91
N GLN A 54 -3.55 0.74 16.43
CA GLN A 54 -4.21 1.01 17.71
C GLN A 54 -5.69 0.62 17.70
N LEU A 55 -6.42 0.87 16.61
CA LEU A 55 -7.83 0.52 16.50
C LEU A 55 -8.04 -1.00 16.44
N PHE A 56 -7.21 -1.74 15.72
CA PHE A 56 -7.21 -3.21 15.73
C PHE A 56 -6.96 -3.75 17.14
N LYS A 57 -5.92 -3.24 17.81
CA LYS A 57 -5.59 -3.61 19.20
C LYS A 57 -6.76 -3.34 20.16
N ALA A 58 -7.41 -2.19 20.06
CA ALA A 58 -8.55 -1.83 20.91
C ALA A 58 -9.77 -2.75 20.72
N LYS A 59 -9.84 -3.47 19.60
CA LYS A 59 -10.89 -4.46 19.30
C LYS A 59 -10.45 -5.91 19.54
N GLY A 60 -9.22 -6.14 20.01
CA GLY A 60 -8.68 -7.48 20.22
C GLY A 60 -8.49 -8.27 18.93
N ILE A 61 -8.34 -7.59 17.78
CA ILE A 61 -8.12 -8.22 16.48
C ILE A 61 -6.61 -8.23 16.20
N SER A 62 -6.06 -9.40 15.88
CA SER A 62 -4.64 -9.56 15.54
C SER A 62 -4.27 -8.73 14.31
N CYS A 63 -3.29 -7.84 14.47
CA CYS A 63 -2.76 -7.02 13.39
C CYS A 63 -1.30 -6.67 13.67
N THR A 64 -0.47 -6.60 12.62
CA THR A 64 0.94 -6.20 12.71
C THR A 64 1.28 -5.14 11.68
N ASN A 65 2.28 -4.30 11.98
CA ASN A 65 2.89 -3.46 10.95
C ASN A 65 3.86 -4.28 10.11
N ILE A 66 4.05 -3.83 8.86
CA ILE A 66 5.10 -4.32 7.98
C ILE A 66 5.77 -3.16 7.24
N HIS A 67 6.91 -3.45 6.63
CA HIS A 67 7.73 -2.50 5.90
C HIS A 67 8.21 -3.09 4.56
N SER A 68 8.53 -2.22 3.62
CA SER A 68 9.27 -2.54 2.39
C SER A 68 8.61 -3.54 1.42
N ARG A 69 7.33 -3.89 1.59
CA ARG A 69 6.60 -4.79 0.66
C ARG A 69 6.31 -4.12 -0.69
N GLY A 70 5.95 -2.84 -0.65
CA GLY A 70 5.53 -2.07 -1.83
C GLY A 70 4.03 -2.22 -2.16
N LEU A 71 3.54 -1.31 -2.98
CA LEU A 71 2.14 -1.26 -3.42
C LEU A 71 1.93 -2.24 -4.58
N ASP A 72 0.99 -3.17 -4.45
CA ASP A 72 0.57 -4.05 -5.55
C ASP A 72 -0.21 -3.29 -6.63
N HIS A 73 -0.38 -3.92 -7.79
CA HIS A 73 -1.09 -3.30 -8.93
C HIS A 73 -2.53 -2.92 -8.61
N GLY A 74 -3.21 -3.67 -7.73
CA GLY A 74 -4.55 -3.34 -7.27
C GLY A 74 -4.63 -1.98 -6.56
N VAL A 75 -3.50 -1.51 -6.00
CA VAL A 75 -3.37 -0.20 -5.38
C VAL A 75 -2.79 0.82 -6.36
N PHE A 76 -1.58 0.59 -6.89
CA PHE A 76 -0.88 1.68 -7.59
C PHE A 76 -1.46 2.00 -8.97
N VAL A 77 -2.04 1.02 -9.69
CA VAL A 77 -2.60 1.27 -11.03
C VAL A 77 -3.79 2.24 -10.95
N PRO A 78 -4.87 1.97 -10.20
CA PRO A 78 -5.98 2.92 -10.12
C PRO A 78 -5.58 4.24 -9.46
N LEU A 79 -4.77 4.20 -8.40
CA LEU A 79 -4.45 5.42 -7.66
C LEU A 79 -3.47 6.33 -8.38
N SER A 80 -2.58 5.81 -9.21
CA SER A 80 -1.73 6.64 -10.07
C SER A 80 -2.53 7.37 -11.15
N LEU A 81 -3.69 6.84 -11.57
CA LEU A 81 -4.60 7.53 -12.49
C LEU A 81 -5.44 8.59 -11.78
N ILE A 82 -5.91 8.31 -10.55
CA ILE A 82 -6.70 9.25 -9.73
C ILE A 82 -5.82 10.41 -9.21
N TRP A 83 -4.60 10.11 -8.75
CA TRP A 83 -3.61 11.09 -8.26
C TRP A 83 -2.26 10.97 -8.98
N PRO A 84 -2.16 11.46 -10.23
CA PRO A 84 -0.92 11.35 -11.02
C PRO A 84 0.29 12.04 -10.38
N ARG A 85 0.05 13.06 -9.54
CA ARG A 85 1.11 13.80 -8.84
C ARG A 85 1.59 13.13 -7.55
N ALA A 86 1.01 11.99 -7.15
CA ALA A 86 1.37 11.25 -5.93
C ALA A 86 1.39 12.11 -4.64
N ASN A 87 0.56 13.14 -4.59
CA ASN A 87 0.55 14.15 -3.52
C ASN A 87 -0.46 13.84 -2.41
N VAL A 88 -1.09 12.67 -2.46
CA VAL A 88 -2.00 12.16 -1.43
C VAL A 88 -1.37 10.90 -0.85
N PRO A 89 -0.93 10.94 0.43
CA PRO A 89 -0.41 9.76 1.13
C PRO A 89 -1.46 8.69 1.40
#